data_AF-F9YU94-F1
#
_entry.id   AF-F9YU94-F1
#
_cell.length_a   1.000
_cell.length_b   1.000
_cell.length_c   1.000
_cell.angle_alpha   90.00
_cell.angle_beta   90.00
_cell.angle_gamma   90.00
#
_symmetry.space_group_name_H-M   'P 1'
#
loop_
_entity.id
_entity.type
_entity.pdbx_description
1 polymer ?
#
loop_
_entity_poly.entity_id
_entity_poly.type
_entity_poly.pdbx_seq_one_letter_code
_entity_poly.pdbx_strand_id
1 'polypeptide(L)' 'MLGVVMISSSHSADRKVYEIAKLNEKVNQLKSEFVEVRSKLQKVKLESTLLEQLKSNGLKQSANPPQKIKVIVKE' A
#
# COMPACT_ATOMS: atom_id res chain seq x y z
N MET A 1 -15.29 -45.05 25.02
CA MET A 1 -14.21 -44.07 25.27
C MET A 1 -13.64 -43.42 24.01
N LEU A 2 -13.50 -44.12 22.88
CA LEU A 2 -12.92 -43.56 21.65
C LEU A 2 -13.70 -42.35 21.05
N GLY A 3 -15.03 -42.35 21.16
CA GLY A 3 -15.87 -41.26 20.61
C GLY A 3 -15.61 -39.89 21.24
N VAL A 4 -15.37 -39.83 22.56
CA VAL A 4 -15.07 -38.57 23.26
C VAL A 4 -13.74 -37.97 22.80
N VAL A 5 -12.74 -38.82 22.56
CA VAL A 5 -11.42 -38.43 22.05
C VAL A 5 -11.52 -37.89 20.62
N MET A 6 -12.32 -38.54 19.76
CA MET A 6 -12.55 -38.03 18.40
C MET A 6 -13.24 -36.67 18.41
N ILE A 7 -14.28 -36.49 19.22
CA ILE A 7 -15.01 -35.21 19.32
C ILE A 7 -14.08 -34.09 19.83
N SER A 8 -13.27 -34.33 20.87
CA SER A 8 -12.33 -33.32 21.38
C SER A 8 -11.22 -32.99 20.38
N SER A 9 -10.75 -33.98 19.62
CA SER A 9 -9.74 -33.79 18.58
C SER A 9 -10.26 -32.98 17.40
N SER A 10 -11.50 -33.26 16.95
CA SER A 10 -12.15 -32.51 15.87
C SER A 10 -12.33 -31.04 16.26
N HIS A 11 -12.84 -30.77 17.47
CA HIS A 11 -13.03 -29.40 17.92
C HIS A 11 -11.71 -28.63 18.07
N SER A 12 -10.65 -29.31 18.50
CA SER A 12 -9.30 -28.72 18.57
C SER A 12 -8.72 -28.42 17.18
N ALA A 13 -9.02 -29.25 16.18
CA ALA A 13 -8.64 -29.01 14.80
C ALA A 13 -9.38 -27.79 14.23
N ASP A 14 -10.69 -27.69 14.46
CA ASP A 14 -11.52 -26.55 14.02
C ASP A 14 -10.99 -25.23 14.59
N ARG A 15 -10.64 -25.23 15.89
CA ARG A 15 -10.05 -24.06 16.55
C ARG A 15 -8.74 -23.63 15.91
N LYS A 16 -7.85 -24.59 15.60
CA LYS A 16 -6.58 -24.28 14.91
C LYS A 16 -6.79 -23.71 13.52
N VAL A 17 -7.76 -24.24 12.77
CA VAL A 17 -8.10 -23.71 11.44
C VAL A 17 -8.59 -22.25 11.53
N TYR A 18 -9.44 -21.95 12.52
CA TYR A 18 -9.87 -20.58 12.77
C TYR A 18 -8.70 -19.66 13.15
N GLU A 19 -7.80 -20.12 14.03
CA GLU A 19 -6.60 -19.37 14.42
C GLU A 19 -5.67 -19.10 13.21
N ILE A 20 -5.49 -20.09 12.34
CA ILE A 20 -4.73 -19.95 11.08
C ILE A 20 -5.38 -18.92 10.16
N ALA A 21 -6.71 -18.97 10.00
CA ALA A 21 -7.43 -18.01 9.16
C ALA A 21 -7.25 -16.57 9.69
N LYS A 22 -7.37 -16.37 11.01
CA LYS A 22 -7.13 -15.07 11.65
C LYS A 22 -5.69 -14.58 11.46
N LEU A 23 -4.72 -15.49 11.54
CA LEU A 23 -3.30 -15.13 11.36
C LEU A 23 -2.98 -14.78 9.91
N ASN A 24 -3.56 -15.51 8.95
CA ASN A 24 -3.44 -15.22 7.52
C ASN A 24 -4.02 -13.85 7.16
N GLU A 25 -5.18 -13.50 7.73
CA GLU A 25 -5.77 -12.18 7.54
C GLU A 25 -4.82 -11.08 8.03
N LYS A 26 -4.22 -11.25 9.21
CA LYS A 26 -3.21 -10.31 9.73
C LYS A 26 -1.98 -10.19 8.83
N VAL A 27 -1.50 -11.31 8.27
CA VAL A 27 -0.38 -11.32 7.32
C VAL A 27 -0.73 -10.55 6.04
N ASN A 28 -1.94 -10.74 5.51
CA ASN A 28 -2.39 -10.03 4.32
C ASN A 28 -2.52 -8.52 4.56
N GLN A 29 -3.05 -8.11 5.72
CA GLN A 29 -3.12 -6.71 6.11
C GLN A 29 -1.73 -6.05 6.16
N LEU A 30 -0.76 -6.69 6.83
CA LEU A 30 0.61 -6.18 6.92
C LEU A 30 1.30 -6.11 5.55
N LYS A 31 1.07 -7.08 4.66
CA LYS A 31 1.60 -7.04 3.29
C LYS A 31 1.02 -5.87 2.50
N SER A 32 -0.29 -5.62 2.61
CA SER A 32 -0.94 -4.49 1.96
C SER A 32 -0.36 -3.16 2.45
N GLU A 33 -0.20 -3.00 3.76
CA GLU A 33 0.42 -1.81 4.36
C GLU A 33 1.86 -1.60 3.87
N PHE A 34 2.67 -2.66 3.82
CA PHE A 34 4.04 -2.59 3.30
C PHE A 34 4.09 -2.11 1.84
N VAL A 35 3.20 -2.62 0.99
CA VAL A 35 3.13 -2.22 -0.43
C VAL A 35 2.72 -0.75 -0.55
N GLU A 36 1.75 -0.30 0.23
CA GLU A 36 1.32 1.10 0.26
C GLU A 36 2.46 2.03 0.70
N VAL A 37 3.10 1.72 1.83
CA VAL A 37 4.22 2.51 2.37
C VAL A 37 5.38 2.56 1.38
N ARG A 38 5.72 1.43 0.75
CA ARG A 38 6.77 1.37 -0.28
C ARG A 38 6.42 2.24 -1.48
N SER A 39 5.18 2.19 -1.98
CA SER A 39 4.72 3.01 -3.10
C SER A 39 4.81 4.50 -2.76
N LYS A 40 4.35 4.89 -1.57
CA LYS A 40 4.42 6.27 -1.08
C LYS A 40 5.87 6.76 -0.99
N LEU A 41 6.77 5.96 -0.44
CA LEU A 41 8.19 6.28 -0.38
C LEU A 41 8.81 6.45 -1.78
N GLN A 42 8.46 5.59 -2.73
CA GLN A 42 8.95 5.70 -4.10
C GLN A 42 8.49 7.00 -4.78
N LYS A 43 7.22 7.39 -4.60
CA LYS A 43 6.70 8.67 -5.13
C LYS A 43 7.50 9.86 -4.58
N VAL A 44 7.71 9.90 -3.27
CA VAL A 44 8.47 10.97 -2.62
C VAL A 44 9.94 10.96 -3.04
N LYS A 45 10.57 9.79 -3.15
CA LYS A 45 11.95 9.67 -3.64
C LYS A 45 12.07 10.13 -5.09
N LEU A 46 11.12 9.76 -5.95
CA LEU A 46 11.09 10.20 -7.34
C LEU A 46 10.98 11.73 -7.41
N GLU A 47 10.05 12.34 -6.68
CA GLU A 47 9.93 13.80 -6.58
C GLU A 47 11.25 14.43 -6.10
N SER A 48 11.88 13.87 -5.07
CA SER A 48 13.14 14.38 -4.54
C SER A 48 14.29 14.27 -5.54
N THR A 49 14.48 13.11 -6.17
CA THR A 49 15.54 12.89 -7.18
C THR A 49 15.32 13.78 -8.39
N LEU A 50 14.07 13.92 -8.85
CA LEU A 50 13.74 14.76 -9.99
C LEU A 50 14.00 16.24 -9.67
N LEU A 51 13.66 16.71 -8.46
CA LEU A 51 14.00 18.07 -8.02
C LEU A 51 15.51 18.30 -7.93
N GLU A 52 16.28 17.31 -7.47
CA GLU A 52 17.74 17.39 -7.40
C GLU A 52 18.37 17.47 -8.80
N GLN A 53 17.92 16.63 -9.73
CA GLN A 53 18.34 16.66 -11.13
C GLN A 53 17.93 17.95 -11.86
N LEU A 54 16.74 18.49 -11.57
CA LEU A 54 16.30 19.76 -12.15
C LEU A 54 17.12 20.94 -11.59
N LYS A 55 17.46 20.93 -10.30
CA LYS A 55 18.35 21.92 -9.69
C LYS A 55 19.73 21.92 -10.33
N SER A 56 20.31 20.75 -10.61
CA SER A 56 21.62 20.67 -11.29
C SER A 56 21.57 21.20 -12.73
N ASN A 57 20.41 21.13 -13.39
CA ASN A 57 20.18 21.72 -14.71
C ASN A 57 19.78 23.22 -14.66
N GLY A 58 19.85 23.86 -13.49
CA GLY A 58 19.54 25.29 -13.32
C GLY A 58 18.03 25.63 -13.32
N LEU A 59 17.16 24.62 -13.41
CA LEU A 59 15.71 24.78 -13.38
C LEU A 59 15.23 24.92 -11.94
N LYS A 60 14.54 26.03 -11.64
CA LYS A 60 13.94 26.30 -10.33
C LYS A 60 12.42 26.16 -10.42
N GLN A 61 11.80 25.74 -9.32
CA GLN A 61 10.34 25.84 -9.21
C GLN A 61 9.95 27.32 -9.34
N SER A 62 9.03 27.62 -10.26
CA SER A 62 8.48 28.96 -10.41
C SER A 62 7.68 29.32 -9.15
N ALA A 63 7.93 30.50 -8.58
CA ALA A 63 7.15 31.01 -7.44
C ALA A 63 5.69 31.29 -7.81
N ASN A 64 5.43 31.57 -9.09
CA ASN A 64 4.09 31.83 -9.61
C ASN A 64 3.61 30.63 -10.43
N PRO A 65 2.40 30.09 -10.16
CA PRO A 65 1.86 28.98 -10.92
C PRO A 65 1.59 29.40 -12.38
N PRO A 66 1.77 28.48 -13.35
CA PRO A 66 1.49 28.78 -14.76
C PRO A 66 -0.01 29.02 -14.96
N GLN A 67 -0.36 30.05 -15.73
CA GLN A 67 -1.75 30.32 -16.10
C GLN A 67 -2.23 29.26 -17.11
N LYS A 68 -3.27 28.52 -16.75
CA LYS A 68 -3.89 27.53 -17.63
C LYS A 68 -4.74 28.23 -18.68
N ILE A 69 -4.24 28.34 -19.91
CA ILE A 69 -5.03 28.82 -21.05
C ILE A 69 -6.01 27.70 -21.43
N LYS A 70 -7.31 27.92 -21.19
CA LYS A 70 -8.38 27.09 -21.76
C LYS A 70 -8.88 27.79 -23.01
N VAL A 71 -8.65 27.19 -24.17
CA VAL A 71 -9.21 27.67 -25.44
C VAL A 71 -10.69 27.27 -25.46
N ILE A 72 -11.58 28.25 -25.45
CA ILE A 72 -13.01 28.04 -25.67
C ILE A 72 -13.22 28.23 -27.17
N VAL A 73 -13.36 27.13 -27.91
CA VAL A 73 -13.79 27.18 -29.30
C VAL A 73 -15.29 27.45 -29.28
N LYS A 74 -15.70 28.58 -29.85
CA LYS A 74 -17.11 28.95 -30.01
C LYS A 74 -17.48 28.65 -31.47
N GLU A 75 -18.43 27.74 -31.67
CA GLU A 75 -19.10 27.52 -32.95
C GLU A 75 -19.93 28.74 -33.36
#